data_AF-A0A1M6CTT8-F1
#
_entry.id   AF-A0A1M6CTT8-F1
#
_cell.length_a   1.000
_cell.length_b   1.000
_cell.length_c   1.000
_cell.angle_alpha   90.00
_cell.angle_beta   90.00
_cell.angle_gamma   90.00
#
_symmetry.space_group_name_H-M   'P 1'
#
loop_
_entity.id
_entity.type
_entity.pdbx_description
1 polymer ?
#
loop_
_entity_poly.entity_id
_entity_poly.type
_entity_poly.pdbx_seq_one_letter_code
_entity_poly.pdbx_strand_id
1 'polypeptide(L)'
;MKNIILVLIALVFCCETHGQDSTTDYTKKVQTLDQAITTLYDVISGEKGEERNWELFRFLFKPDAKLIPSGKDKEGVYQVRYLSPDDYIQTSGKWLIQNGFFENEIHRETQTFGNITQVFSTYESFKSKNDTAPFMRGINSIQLLNDGKRWWIINIYWTQETEENPIPSKYATKNK
;
A
#
# COMPACT_ATOMS: atom_id res chain seq x y z
N MET A 1 -1.63 41.95 69.63
CA MET A 1 -1.12 40.70 69.03
C MET A 1 -1.89 40.48 67.73
N LYS A 2 -1.20 40.60 66.59
CA LYS A 2 -1.75 40.60 65.23
C LYS A 2 -1.80 39.16 64.70
N ASN A 3 -2.96 38.70 64.23
CA ASN A 3 -3.07 37.48 63.43
C ASN A 3 -3.47 37.90 62.00
N ILE A 4 -2.50 37.89 61.09
CA ILE A 4 -2.73 38.09 59.65
C ILE A 4 -2.79 36.70 59.03
N ILE A 5 -3.97 36.31 58.53
CA ILE A 5 -4.16 35.08 57.77
C ILE A 5 -3.78 35.38 56.31
N LEU A 6 -2.71 34.76 55.84
CA LEU A 6 -2.29 34.81 54.44
C LEU A 6 -3.04 33.70 53.68
N VAL A 7 -3.95 34.07 52.78
CA VAL A 7 -4.57 33.12 51.84
C VAL A 7 -3.77 33.19 50.53
N LEU A 8 -2.99 32.14 50.25
CA LEU A 8 -2.34 31.95 48.95
C LEU A 8 -3.37 31.41 47.96
N ILE A 9 -3.78 32.23 46.99
CA ILE A 9 -4.54 31.78 45.83
C ILE A 9 -3.53 31.37 44.76
N ALA A 10 -3.38 30.06 44.54
CA ALA A 10 -2.60 29.53 43.43
C ALA A 10 -3.44 29.58 42.15
N LEU A 11 -3.09 30.51 41.25
CA LEU A 11 -3.61 30.56 39.88
C LEU A 11 -2.98 29.42 39.08
N VAL A 12 -3.74 28.35 38.88
CA VAL A 12 -3.39 27.28 37.94
C VAL A 12 -3.69 27.78 36.53
N PHE A 13 -2.63 28.17 35.81
CA PHE A 13 -2.69 28.48 34.38
C PHE A 13 -2.78 27.14 33.63
N CYS A 14 -3.98 26.72 33.24
CA CYS A 14 -4.14 25.60 32.30
C CYS A 14 -3.64 26.07 30.93
N CYS A 15 -2.44 25.63 30.57
CA CYS A 15 -1.95 25.73 29.20
C CYS A 15 -2.72 24.67 28.40
N GLU A 16 -3.74 25.08 27.66
CA GLU A 16 -4.40 24.20 26.69
C GLU A 16 -3.42 23.93 25.55
N THR A 17 -2.70 22.82 25.62
CA THR A 17 -1.92 22.31 24.49
C THR A 17 -2.90 21.89 23.40
N HIS A 18 -3.13 22.76 22.42
CA HIS A 18 -3.71 22.37 21.16
C HIS A 18 -2.68 21.47 20.46
N GLY A 19 -2.84 20.15 20.59
CA GLY A 19 -2.14 19.20 19.74
C GLY A 19 -2.52 19.51 18.31
N GLN A 20 -1.62 20.12 17.54
CA GLN A 20 -1.75 20.12 16.10
C GLN A 20 -1.57 18.68 15.66
N ASP A 21 -2.68 18.00 15.36
CA ASP A 21 -2.65 16.76 14.57
C ASP A 21 -2.02 17.13 13.22
N SER A 22 -0.71 16.95 13.11
CA SER A 22 0.02 17.12 11.86
C SER A 22 -0.40 15.96 10.96
N THR A 23 -1.52 16.13 10.25
CA THR A 23 -1.94 15.17 9.24
C THR A 23 -0.87 15.17 8.16
N THR A 24 -0.22 14.03 7.94
CA THR A 24 0.87 13.94 6.97
C THR A 24 0.31 14.20 5.56
N ASP A 25 0.85 15.18 4.84
CA ASP A 25 0.42 15.47 3.47
C ASP A 25 0.99 14.44 2.48
N TYR A 26 0.15 13.49 2.09
CA TYR A 26 0.48 12.48 1.10
C TYR A 26 0.12 12.87 -0.35
N THR A 27 -0.35 14.09 -0.61
CA THR A 27 -0.85 14.49 -1.93
C THR A 27 0.17 14.25 -3.04
N LYS A 28 1.45 14.53 -2.80
CA LYS A 28 2.54 14.33 -3.77
C LYS A 28 2.81 12.86 -4.14
N LYS A 29 2.28 11.91 -3.37
CA LYS A 29 2.43 10.47 -3.63
C LYS A 29 1.44 9.93 -4.66
N VAL A 30 0.48 10.76 -5.10
CA VAL A 30 -0.69 10.31 -5.88
C VAL A 30 -1.12 11.32 -6.94
N GLN A 31 -0.28 12.31 -7.28
CA GLN A 31 -0.67 13.34 -8.26
C GLN A 31 -0.62 12.79 -9.70
N THR A 32 0.32 11.89 -9.97
CA THR A 32 0.44 11.19 -11.25
C THR A 32 0.16 9.70 -11.10
N LEU A 33 -0.18 9.06 -12.22
CA LEU A 33 -0.36 7.60 -12.28
C LEU A 33 0.91 6.88 -11.78
N ASP A 34 2.07 7.28 -12.30
CA ASP A 34 3.35 6.69 -11.93
C ASP A 34 3.63 6.83 -10.43
N GLN A 35 3.36 8.00 -9.85
CA GLN A 35 3.52 8.20 -8.40
C GLN A 35 2.61 7.28 -7.59
N ALA A 36 1.35 7.12 -8.00
CA ALA A 36 0.41 6.25 -7.30
C ALA A 36 0.84 4.78 -7.36
N ILE A 37 1.30 4.31 -8.53
CA ILE A 37 1.80 2.93 -8.71
C ILE A 37 3.11 2.72 -7.95
N THR A 38 4.09 3.62 -8.06
CA THR A 38 5.34 3.55 -7.30
C THR A 38 5.05 3.54 -5.80
N THR A 39 4.15 4.40 -5.32
CA THR A 39 3.78 4.45 -3.91
C THR A 39 3.11 3.15 -3.45
N LEU A 40 2.26 2.53 -4.27
CA LEU A 40 1.66 1.23 -3.96
C LEU A 40 2.73 0.16 -3.69
N TYR A 41 3.75 0.06 -4.56
CA TYR A 41 4.85 -0.89 -4.39
C TYR A 41 5.75 -0.54 -3.20
N ASP A 42 6.10 0.74 -3.05
CA ASP A 42 6.98 1.22 -1.98
C ASP A 42 6.36 1.02 -0.59
N VAL A 43 5.07 1.31 -0.41
CA VAL A 43 4.46 1.37 0.92
C VAL A 43 4.32 0.00 1.60
N ILE A 44 4.27 -1.08 0.82
CA ILE A 44 4.30 -2.46 1.34
C ILE A 44 5.73 -3.03 1.42
N SER A 45 6.70 -2.31 0.86
CA SER A 45 8.10 -2.71 0.80
C SER A 45 8.92 -2.17 1.98
N GLY A 46 9.92 -2.91 2.43
CA GLY A 46 10.78 -2.56 3.56
C GLY A 46 11.50 -3.77 4.14
N GLU A 47 12.60 -3.51 4.83
CA GLU A 47 13.43 -4.56 5.42
C GLU A 47 12.67 -5.29 6.54
N LYS A 48 13.23 -6.42 6.96
CA LYS A 48 12.73 -7.15 8.12
C LYS A 48 12.76 -6.27 9.37
N GLY A 49 11.63 -6.19 10.06
CA GLY A 49 11.43 -5.37 11.25
C GLY A 49 11.10 -3.89 10.96
N GLU A 50 11.06 -3.48 9.70
CA GLU A 50 10.67 -2.12 9.32
C GLU A 50 9.14 -1.98 9.31
N GLU A 51 8.61 -1.04 10.08
CA GLU A 51 7.17 -0.76 10.09
C GLU A 51 6.71 -0.15 8.76
N ARG A 52 5.52 -0.53 8.30
CA ARG A 52 4.93 0.02 7.07
C ARG A 52 4.08 1.24 7.39
N ASN A 53 4.05 2.18 6.45
CA ASN A 53 3.17 3.34 6.55
C ASN A 53 1.73 2.96 6.13
N TRP A 54 0.99 2.36 7.06
CA TRP A 54 -0.39 1.93 6.82
C TRP A 54 -1.38 3.10 6.62
N GLU A 55 -1.05 4.30 7.11
CA GLU A 55 -1.83 5.50 6.82
C GLU A 55 -1.74 5.86 5.34
N LEU A 56 -0.53 5.91 4.78
CA LEU A 56 -0.29 6.12 3.36
C LEU A 56 -0.89 4.99 2.51
N PHE A 57 -0.77 3.73 2.96
CA PHE A 57 -1.38 2.61 2.25
C PHE A 57 -2.88 2.84 2.09
N ARG A 58 -3.61 3.13 3.18
CA ARG A 58 -5.05 3.46 3.11
C ARG A 58 -5.34 4.66 2.24
N PHE A 59 -4.49 5.70 2.31
CA PHE A 59 -4.64 6.91 1.52
C PHE A 59 -4.66 6.67 0.01
N LEU A 60 -4.07 5.57 -0.49
CA LEU A 60 -4.07 5.23 -1.93
C LEU A 60 -5.45 4.80 -2.46
N PHE A 61 -6.33 4.27 -1.60
CA PHE A 61 -7.52 3.56 -2.02
C PHE A 61 -8.81 4.37 -1.86
N LYS A 62 -9.80 4.10 -2.72
CA LYS A 62 -11.19 4.47 -2.41
C LYS A 62 -11.72 3.62 -1.24
N PRO A 63 -12.73 4.10 -0.48
CA PRO A 63 -13.26 3.37 0.68
C PRO A 63 -13.70 1.93 0.38
N ASP A 64 -14.33 1.71 -0.77
CA ASP A 64 -14.82 0.39 -1.17
C ASP A 64 -13.84 -0.42 -2.03
N ALA A 65 -12.58 0.01 -2.12
CA ALA A 65 -11.60 -0.69 -2.92
C ALA A 65 -11.38 -2.13 -2.45
N LYS A 66 -10.99 -3.01 -3.37
CA LYS A 66 -10.70 -4.41 -3.06
C LYS A 66 -9.31 -4.81 -3.52
N LEU A 67 -8.62 -5.54 -2.65
CA LEU A 67 -7.45 -6.34 -2.95
C LEU A 67 -7.91 -7.79 -3.11
N ILE A 68 -7.69 -8.34 -4.30
CA ILE A 68 -8.31 -9.57 -4.76
C ILE A 68 -7.22 -10.56 -5.19
N PRO A 69 -6.66 -11.38 -4.28
CA PRO A 69 -5.78 -12.48 -4.68
C PRO A 69 -6.60 -13.58 -5.37
N SER A 70 -6.11 -14.05 -6.52
CA SER A 70 -6.57 -15.25 -7.22
C SER A 70 -5.64 -16.43 -6.96
N GLY A 71 -6.20 -17.64 -6.92
CA GLY A 71 -5.42 -18.88 -6.81
C GLY A 71 -6.29 -20.12 -6.97
N LYS A 72 -5.67 -21.29 -7.08
CA LYS A 72 -6.38 -22.58 -7.12
C LYS A 72 -6.72 -23.05 -5.69
N ASP A 73 -7.90 -23.64 -5.50
CA ASP A 73 -8.23 -24.41 -4.29
C ASP A 73 -7.60 -25.82 -4.31
N LYS A 74 -7.97 -26.67 -3.34
CA LYS A 74 -7.40 -28.03 -3.22
C LYS A 74 -7.82 -28.93 -4.39
N GLU A 75 -8.91 -28.60 -5.04
CA GLU A 75 -9.49 -29.28 -6.18
C GLU A 75 -8.95 -28.74 -7.52
N GLY A 76 -8.08 -27.72 -7.47
CA GLY A 76 -7.44 -27.13 -8.64
C GLY A 76 -8.29 -26.06 -9.36
N VAL A 77 -9.41 -25.65 -8.77
CA VAL A 77 -10.33 -24.66 -9.36
C VAL A 77 -9.91 -23.25 -8.94
N TYR A 78 -9.90 -22.32 -9.89
CA TYR A 78 -9.60 -20.93 -9.60
C TYR A 78 -10.67 -20.29 -8.72
N GLN A 79 -10.22 -19.70 -7.62
CA GLN A 79 -11.00 -18.96 -6.65
C GLN A 79 -10.39 -17.58 -6.42
N VAL A 80 -11.20 -16.67 -5.88
CA VAL A 80 -10.76 -15.35 -5.44
C VAL A 80 -11.14 -15.11 -4.00
N ARG A 81 -10.37 -14.28 -3.31
CA ARG A 81 -10.77 -13.69 -2.02
C ARG A 81 -10.89 -12.19 -2.20
N TYR A 82 -11.84 -11.57 -1.50
CA TYR A 82 -11.99 -10.12 -1.52
C TYR A 82 -11.54 -9.58 -0.17
N LEU A 83 -10.56 -8.67 -0.18
CA LEU A 83 -10.03 -8.00 1.00
C LEU A 83 -10.24 -6.50 0.85
N SER A 84 -10.69 -5.82 1.90
CA SER A 84 -10.48 -4.38 2.01
C SER A 84 -8.99 -4.07 2.26
N PRO A 85 -8.55 -2.80 2.11
CA PRO A 85 -7.22 -2.39 2.55
C PRO A 85 -6.91 -2.76 4.01
N ASP A 86 -7.88 -2.63 4.91
CA ASP A 86 -7.70 -2.99 6.32
C ASP A 86 -7.63 -4.51 6.54
N ASP A 87 -8.43 -5.30 5.82
CA ASP A 87 -8.31 -6.77 5.86
C ASP A 87 -6.93 -7.20 5.40
N TYR A 88 -6.40 -6.60 4.33
CA TYR A 88 -5.04 -6.88 3.85
C TYR A 88 -3.98 -6.54 4.90
N ILE A 89 -4.08 -5.38 5.56
CA ILE A 89 -3.18 -5.00 6.66
C ILE A 89 -3.24 -6.06 7.77
N GLN A 90 -4.43 -6.47 8.17
CA GLN A 90 -4.63 -7.45 9.24
C GLN A 90 -4.04 -8.82 8.89
N THR A 91 -4.24 -9.30 7.66
CA THR A 91 -3.82 -10.65 7.26
C THR A 91 -2.35 -10.72 6.83
N SER A 92 -1.83 -9.66 6.22
CA SER A 92 -0.51 -9.67 5.56
C SER A 92 0.53 -8.83 6.30
N GLY A 93 0.12 -7.76 7.00
CA GLY A 93 1.03 -6.75 7.56
C GLY A 93 2.08 -7.34 8.50
N LYS A 94 1.67 -8.21 9.43
CA LYS A 94 2.61 -8.88 10.35
C LYS A 94 3.65 -9.72 9.60
N TRP A 95 3.24 -10.44 8.55
CA TRP A 95 4.14 -11.28 7.77
C TRP A 95 5.17 -10.45 7.00
N LEU A 96 4.75 -9.33 6.40
CA LEU A 96 5.63 -8.41 5.66
C LEU A 96 6.76 -7.89 6.55
N ILE A 97 6.43 -7.46 7.77
CA ILE A 97 7.42 -6.93 8.74
C ILE A 97 8.34 -8.06 9.22
N GLN A 98 7.79 -9.22 9.59
CA GLN A 98 8.58 -10.31 10.18
C GLN A 98 9.58 -10.96 9.22
N ASN A 99 9.28 -10.94 7.93
CA ASN A 99 10.10 -11.61 6.91
C ASN A 99 10.98 -10.66 6.10
N GLY A 100 10.67 -9.36 6.13
CA GLY A 100 11.16 -8.43 5.11
C GLY A 100 10.45 -8.71 3.78
N PHE A 101 10.14 -7.66 3.05
CA PHE A 101 9.43 -7.78 1.80
C PHE A 101 9.71 -6.56 0.94
N PHE A 102 10.09 -6.80 -0.30
CA PHE A 102 10.18 -5.81 -1.35
C PHE A 102 9.40 -6.34 -2.53
N GLU A 103 8.58 -5.51 -3.14
CA GLU A 103 7.91 -5.82 -4.39
C GLU A 103 8.25 -4.74 -5.40
N ASN A 104 8.89 -5.14 -6.49
CA ASN A 104 9.41 -4.25 -7.51
C ASN A 104 8.63 -4.47 -8.80
N GLU A 105 8.05 -3.41 -9.35
CA GLU A 105 7.51 -3.43 -10.70
C GLU A 105 8.63 -3.60 -11.72
N ILE A 106 8.43 -4.51 -12.68
CA ILE A 106 9.38 -4.74 -13.78
C ILE A 106 8.80 -4.39 -15.14
N HIS A 107 7.49 -4.46 -15.30
CA HIS A 107 6.82 -4.20 -16.56
C HIS A 107 5.39 -3.76 -16.32
N ARG A 108 4.84 -2.90 -17.19
CA ARG A 108 3.40 -2.65 -17.22
C ARG A 108 2.88 -2.32 -18.60
N GLU A 109 1.63 -2.70 -18.84
CA GLU A 109 0.79 -2.15 -19.91
C GLU A 109 -0.29 -1.26 -19.30
N THR A 110 -0.46 -0.06 -19.85
CA THR A 110 -1.41 0.94 -19.34
C THR A 110 -2.41 1.31 -20.43
N GLN A 111 -3.69 1.29 -20.07
CA GLN A 111 -4.78 1.74 -20.94
C GLN A 111 -5.68 2.71 -20.17
N THR A 112 -5.98 3.85 -20.78
CA THR A 112 -6.76 4.94 -20.17
C THR A 112 -7.89 5.36 -21.10
N PHE A 113 -9.08 5.53 -20.53
CA PHE A 113 -10.23 6.13 -21.22
C PHE A 113 -10.99 7.04 -20.25
N GLY A 114 -11.06 8.34 -20.56
CA GLY A 114 -11.65 9.31 -19.65
C GLY A 114 -10.93 9.32 -18.29
N ASN A 115 -11.70 9.12 -17.22
CA ASN A 115 -11.20 9.13 -15.84
C ASN A 115 -10.75 7.75 -15.31
N ILE A 116 -10.90 6.67 -16.10
CA ILE A 116 -10.49 5.32 -15.70
C ILE A 116 -9.18 4.91 -16.36
N THR A 117 -8.37 4.17 -15.60
CA THR A 117 -7.14 3.55 -16.10
C THR A 117 -7.04 2.13 -15.59
N GLN A 118 -6.61 1.23 -16.46
CA GLN A 118 -6.18 -0.11 -16.07
C GLN A 118 -4.70 -0.30 -16.34
N VAL A 119 -4.00 -0.87 -15.37
CA VAL A 119 -2.57 -1.17 -15.45
C VAL A 119 -2.38 -2.65 -15.19
N PHE A 120 -1.79 -3.36 -16.15
CA PHE A 120 -1.39 -4.75 -16.01
C PHE A 120 0.11 -4.78 -15.70
N SER A 121 0.44 -4.86 -14.41
CA SER A 121 1.75 -4.56 -13.83
C SER A 121 2.41 -5.83 -13.30
N THR A 122 3.53 -6.22 -13.90
CA THR A 122 4.31 -7.41 -13.51
C THR A 122 5.30 -7.03 -12.43
N TYR A 123 5.42 -7.87 -11.41
CA TYR A 123 6.30 -7.62 -10.27
C TYR A 123 7.24 -8.80 -9.96
N GLU A 124 8.32 -8.47 -9.25
CA GLU A 124 9.25 -9.38 -8.60
C GLU A 124 9.27 -9.08 -7.10
N SER A 125 9.23 -10.12 -6.25
CA SER A 125 9.29 -9.96 -4.79
C SER A 125 10.57 -10.55 -4.19
N PHE A 126 11.14 -9.82 -3.23
CA PHE A 126 12.40 -10.12 -2.53
C PHE A 126 12.21 -10.00 -1.01
N LYS A 127 13.03 -10.66 -0.19
CA LYS A 127 12.94 -10.51 1.27
C LYS A 127 13.79 -9.34 1.76
N SER A 128 14.86 -9.01 1.05
CA SER A 128 15.73 -7.87 1.30
C SER A 128 16.13 -7.18 0.00
N LYS A 129 16.49 -5.89 0.05
CA LYS A 129 17.01 -5.16 -1.13
C LYS A 129 18.30 -5.75 -1.69
N ASN A 130 19.03 -6.51 -0.87
CA ASN A 130 20.29 -7.14 -1.26
C ASN A 130 20.10 -8.51 -1.93
N ASP A 131 18.88 -9.05 -1.95
CA ASP A 131 18.61 -10.31 -2.63
C ASP A 131 18.75 -10.12 -4.14
N THR A 132 19.46 -11.04 -4.79
CA THR A 132 19.72 -10.99 -6.24
C THR A 132 18.73 -11.79 -7.08
N ALA A 133 17.92 -12.63 -6.44
CA ALA A 133 16.90 -13.45 -7.08
C ALA A 133 15.55 -13.28 -6.36
N PRO A 134 14.45 -13.08 -7.10
CA PRO A 134 13.14 -12.98 -6.48
C PRO A 134 12.69 -14.33 -5.95
N PHE A 135 11.98 -14.33 -4.82
CA PHE A 135 11.34 -15.55 -4.30
C PHE A 135 9.92 -15.73 -4.85
N MET A 136 9.36 -14.71 -5.49
CA MET A 136 8.02 -14.70 -6.06
C MET A 136 7.93 -13.70 -7.21
N ARG A 137 7.07 -14.00 -8.18
CA ARG A 137 6.69 -13.11 -9.27
C ARG A 137 5.19 -13.19 -9.46
N GLY A 138 4.61 -12.19 -10.10
CA GLY A 138 3.19 -12.19 -10.43
C GLY A 138 2.80 -10.98 -11.25
N ILE A 139 1.50 -10.87 -11.52
CA ILE A 139 0.94 -9.71 -12.21
C ILE A 139 -0.24 -9.17 -11.44
N ASN A 140 -0.20 -7.87 -11.18
CA ASN A 140 -1.29 -7.06 -10.68
C ASN A 140 -2.10 -6.49 -11.85
N SER A 141 -3.41 -6.75 -11.87
CA SER A 141 -4.40 -6.00 -12.64
C SER A 141 -4.97 -4.89 -11.75
N ILE A 142 -4.49 -3.67 -11.97
CA ILE A 142 -4.78 -2.52 -11.13
C ILE A 142 -5.78 -1.63 -11.86
N GLN A 143 -6.93 -1.39 -11.24
CA GLN A 143 -7.92 -0.43 -11.72
C GLN A 143 -7.78 0.87 -10.93
N LEU A 144 -7.64 1.99 -11.64
CA LEU A 144 -7.47 3.31 -11.05
C LEU A 144 -8.50 4.31 -11.57
N LEU A 145 -8.76 5.31 -10.74
CA LEU A 145 -9.58 6.48 -11.02
C LEU A 145 -8.72 7.73 -10.86
N ASN A 146 -8.76 8.63 -11.85
CA ASN A 146 -8.35 10.02 -11.66
C ASN A 146 -9.60 10.88 -11.44
N ASP A 147 -9.73 11.49 -10.26
CA ASP A 147 -10.89 12.34 -9.91
C ASP A 147 -10.75 13.81 -10.33
N GLY A 148 -9.70 14.14 -11.09
CA GLY A 148 -9.34 15.49 -11.48
C GLY A 148 -8.43 16.21 -10.48
N LYS A 149 -8.20 15.63 -9.29
CA LYS A 149 -7.29 16.16 -8.26
C LYS A 149 -6.14 15.21 -7.97
N ARG A 150 -6.40 13.90 -8.01
CA ARG A 150 -5.43 12.84 -7.70
C ARG A 150 -5.85 11.49 -8.28
N TRP A 151 -4.92 10.56 -8.22
CA TRP A 151 -5.14 9.15 -8.52
C TRP A 151 -5.59 8.38 -7.29
N TRP A 152 -6.55 7.49 -7.53
CA TRP A 152 -7.08 6.53 -6.57
C TRP A 152 -6.99 5.13 -7.11
N ILE A 153 -6.69 4.17 -6.25
CA ILE A 153 -6.83 2.75 -6.57
C ILE A 153 -8.28 2.34 -6.28
N ILE A 154 -8.93 1.76 -7.29
CA ILE A 154 -10.29 1.21 -7.21
C ILE A 154 -10.23 -0.27 -6.84
N ASN A 155 -9.43 -1.07 -7.54
CA ASN A 155 -9.21 -2.48 -7.20
C ASN A 155 -7.81 -2.91 -7.61
N ILE A 156 -7.30 -3.93 -6.94
CA ILE A 156 -6.11 -4.68 -7.37
C ILE A 156 -6.52 -6.15 -7.40
N TYR A 157 -6.46 -6.76 -8.56
CA TYR A 157 -6.70 -8.19 -8.77
C TYR A 157 -5.42 -8.85 -9.26
N TRP A 158 -4.94 -9.91 -8.62
CA TRP A 158 -3.64 -10.46 -8.98
C TRP A 158 -3.58 -11.98 -8.94
N THR A 159 -2.59 -12.52 -9.66
CA THR A 159 -2.19 -13.93 -9.59
C THR A 159 -0.67 -14.02 -9.56
N GLN A 160 -0.18 -15.02 -8.85
CA GLN A 160 1.25 -15.34 -8.80
C GLN A 160 1.64 -16.23 -9.99
N GLU A 161 2.89 -16.10 -10.42
CA GLU A 161 3.52 -17.02 -11.37
C GLU A 161 3.65 -18.41 -10.74
N THR A 162 3.45 -19.45 -11.55
CA THR A 162 3.72 -20.85 -11.15
C THR A 162 4.39 -21.57 -12.31
N GLU A 163 4.95 -22.77 -12.08
CA GLU A 163 5.50 -23.59 -13.15
C GLU A 163 4.45 -23.94 -14.24
N GLU A 164 3.19 -24.15 -13.82
CA GLU A 164 2.07 -24.44 -14.72
C GLU A 164 1.51 -23.20 -15.43
N ASN A 165 1.76 -22.02 -14.87
CA ASN A 165 1.29 -20.73 -15.37
C ASN A 165 2.43 -19.71 -15.31
N PRO A 166 3.43 -19.83 -16.20
CA PRO A 166 4.54 -18.89 -16.27
C PRO A 166 4.06 -17.53 -16.78
N ILE A 167 4.72 -16.45 -16.37
CA ILE A 167 4.44 -15.11 -16.89
C ILE A 167 4.77 -15.11 -18.39
N PRO A 168 3.82 -14.73 -19.28
CA PRO A 168 4.08 -14.62 -20.70
C PRO A 168 5.26 -13.71 -21.00
N SER A 169 6.10 -14.08 -21.97
CA SER A 169 7.35 -13.36 -22.29
C SER A 169 7.13 -11.87 -22.58
N LYS A 170 6.02 -11.50 -23.22
CA LYS A 170 5.64 -10.10 -23.47
C LYS A 170 5.49 -9.25 -22.20
N TYR A 171 5.24 -9.87 -21.05
CA TYR A 171 5.09 -9.23 -19.74
C TYR A 171 6.33 -9.42 -18.85
N ALA A 172 7.33 -10.19 -19.29
CA ALA A 172 8.50 -10.55 -18.48
C ALA A 172 9.72 -9.64 -18.72
N THR A 173 9.67 -8.72 -19.69
CA THR A 173 10.77 -7.82 -20.01
C THR A 173 10.77 -6.59 -19.11
N LYS A 174 11.89 -6.31 -18.44
CA LYS A 174 12.12 -5.04 -17.74
C LYS A 174 12.00 -3.89 -18.74
N ASN A 175 10.98 -3.04 -18.59
CA ASN A 175 10.91 -1.79 -19.34
C ASN A 175 12.16 -0.98 -18.94
N LYS A 176 12.99 -0.65 -19.93
CA LYS A 176 14.18 0.20 -19.72
C LYS A 176 13.77 1.64 -19.44
#